data_AF-A2BJE8-F1
#
_entry.id   AF-A2BJE8-F1
#
_cell.length_a   1.000
_cell.length_b   1.000
_cell.length_c   1.000
_cell.angle_alpha   90.00
_cell.angle_beta   90.00
_cell.angle_gamma   90.00
#
_symmetry.space_group_name_H-M   'P 1'
#
loop_
_entity.id
_entity.type
_entity.pdbx_description
1 polymer ?
#
loop_
_entity_poly.entity_id
_entity_poly.type
_entity_poly.pdbx_seq_one_letter_code
_entity_poly.pdbx_strand_id
1 'polypeptide(L)'
;MSIPLISLPGLALASNRTEKLLELLRVYRVDRIALHSLVYLLQEVYGVDLGYRGCRWELYATGPFCRELETDLWELIEAGRVRVGTRGVLEPAELTARPRAEINGARLIREAWSIFLARAG
;
A
#
# COMPACT_ATOMS: atom_id res chain seq x y z
N MET A 1 20.14 -1.66 -7.70
CA MET A 1 20.00 -2.22 -6.34
C MET A 1 18.53 -2.20 -5.96
N SER A 2 17.92 -3.38 -5.91
CA SER A 2 16.49 -3.62 -5.70
C SER A 2 16.03 -3.10 -4.34
N ILE A 3 14.81 -2.58 -4.26
CA ILE A 3 14.10 -2.48 -2.98
C ILE A 3 14.06 -3.92 -2.44
N PRO A 4 14.58 -4.23 -1.24
CA PRO A 4 14.21 -5.49 -0.62
C PRO A 4 12.76 -5.28 -0.20
N LEU A 5 11.83 -5.42 -1.15
CA LEU A 5 10.49 -5.87 -0.84
C LEU A 5 10.76 -7.21 -0.18
N ILE A 6 10.85 -7.16 1.16
CA ILE A 6 11.12 -8.30 2.01
C ILE A 6 10.33 -9.44 1.41
N SER A 7 11.07 -10.46 0.96
CA SER A 7 10.58 -11.79 0.60
C SER A 7 9.06 -11.88 0.77
N LEU A 8 8.32 -11.51 -0.29
CA LEU A 8 6.85 -11.65 -0.37
C LEU A 8 6.32 -13.11 -0.37
N PRO A 9 7.12 -14.20 -0.53
CA PRO A 9 6.63 -15.53 -0.23
C PRO A 9 6.47 -15.67 1.29
N GLY A 10 5.25 -15.43 1.78
CA GLY A 10 4.89 -15.58 3.19
C GLY A 10 3.78 -14.65 3.68
N LEU A 11 3.35 -13.68 2.88
CA LEU A 11 2.17 -12.87 3.23
C LEU A 11 0.91 -13.73 3.00
N ALA A 12 0.48 -14.44 4.04
CA ALA A 12 -0.77 -15.20 4.04
C ALA A 12 -1.94 -14.23 4.08
N LEU A 13 -2.21 -13.61 2.94
CA LEU A 13 -3.20 -12.55 2.79
C LEU A 13 -4.60 -13.05 3.14
N ALA A 14 -5.28 -12.32 4.01
CA ALA A 14 -6.68 -12.54 4.34
C ALA A 14 -7.59 -12.59 3.09
N SER A 15 -8.80 -13.14 3.23
CA SER A 15 -9.71 -13.33 2.09
C SER A 15 -10.34 -12.03 1.56
N ASN A 16 -10.50 -11.01 2.42
CA ASN A 16 -11.09 -9.72 2.06
C ASN A 16 -10.00 -8.63 1.91
N ARG A 17 -10.14 -7.81 0.86
CA ARG A 17 -9.34 -6.63 0.55
C ARG A 17 -9.03 -5.71 1.74
N THR A 18 -10.01 -5.37 2.57
CA THR A 18 -9.79 -4.50 3.76
C THR A 18 -8.88 -5.17 4.80
N GLU A 19 -9.02 -6.49 4.99
CA GLU A 19 -8.12 -7.26 5.87
C GLU A 19 -6.72 -7.41 5.26
N LYS A 20 -6.63 -7.66 3.94
CA LYS A 20 -5.36 -7.71 3.21
C LYS A 20 -4.60 -6.39 3.36
N LEU A 21 -5.31 -5.26 3.28
CA LEU A 21 -4.74 -3.94 3.48
C LEU A 21 -4.22 -3.74 4.90
N LEU A 22 -4.98 -4.19 5.91
CA LEU A 22 -4.51 -4.14 7.30
C LEU A 22 -3.28 -5.02 7.52
N GLU A 23 -3.24 -6.22 6.97
CA GLU A 23 -2.06 -7.09 7.03
C GLU A 23 -0.86 -6.45 6.35
N LEU A 24 -1.05 -5.79 5.20
CA LEU A 24 -0.01 -5.03 4.54
C LEU A 24 0.55 -3.93 5.46
N LEU A 25 -0.32 -3.19 6.16
CA LEU A 25 0.07 -2.15 7.12
C LEU A 25 0.69 -2.72 8.42
N ARG A 26 0.41 -3.97 8.79
CA ARG A 26 1.13 -4.69 9.85
C ARG A 26 2.54 -5.11 9.44
N VAL A 27 2.84 -5.17 8.14
CA VAL A 27 4.18 -5.45 7.64
C VAL A 27 4.94 -4.17 7.33
N TYR A 28 4.30 -3.20 6.69
CA TYR A 28 4.93 -2.00 6.17
C TYR A 28 4.37 -0.73 6.81
N ARG A 29 5.27 0.07 7.35
CA ARG A 29 5.00 1.44 7.77
C ARG A 29 5.21 2.36 6.58
N VAL A 30 4.13 2.99 6.13
CA VAL A 30 4.09 3.86 4.96
C VAL A 30 3.16 5.03 5.22
N ASP A 31 3.45 6.18 4.60
CA ASP A 31 2.45 7.24 4.49
C ASP A 31 1.36 6.86 3.48
N ARG A 32 0.23 7.57 3.56
CA ARG A 32 -0.94 7.32 2.71
C ARG A 32 -0.62 7.33 1.21
N ILE A 33 0.23 8.24 0.74
CA ILE A 33 0.57 8.33 -0.69
C ILE A 33 1.42 7.12 -1.10
N ALA A 34 2.42 6.79 -0.29
CA ALA A 34 3.27 5.64 -0.51
C ALA A 34 2.46 4.34 -0.49
N LEU A 35 1.39 4.24 0.30
CA LEU A 35 0.51 3.07 0.30
C LEU A 35 -0.11 2.80 -1.08
N HIS A 36 -0.64 3.83 -1.77
CA HIS A 36 -1.19 3.63 -3.12
C HIS A 36 -0.12 3.12 -4.09
N SER A 37 1.07 3.71 -4.04
CA SER A 37 2.20 3.28 -4.87
C SER A 37 2.65 1.85 -4.53
N LEU A 38 2.60 1.46 -3.25
CA LEU A 38 2.94 0.11 -2.79
C LEU A 38 1.95 -0.91 -3.35
N VAL A 39 0.65 -0.67 -3.15
CA VAL A 39 -0.41 -1.56 -3.60
C VAL A 39 -0.39 -1.71 -5.12
N TYR A 40 -0.19 -0.60 -5.85
CA TYR A 40 -0.03 -0.63 -7.30
C TYR A 40 1.13 -1.54 -7.73
N LEU A 41 2.32 -1.35 -7.17
CA LEU A 41 3.49 -2.16 -7.51
C LEU A 41 3.26 -3.64 -7.17
N LEU A 42 2.81 -3.94 -5.95
CA LEU A 42 2.58 -5.32 -5.50
C LEU A 42 1.64 -6.07 -6.43
N GLN A 43 0.58 -5.41 -6.90
CA GLN A 43 -0.42 -6.05 -7.71
C GLN A 43 -0.10 -6.07 -9.20
N GLU A 44 0.29 -4.93 -9.77
CA GLU A 44 0.46 -4.76 -11.22
C GLU A 44 1.84 -5.20 -11.71
N VAL A 45 2.82 -5.23 -10.81
CA VAL A 45 4.21 -5.62 -11.14
C VAL A 45 4.53 -6.98 -10.55
N TYR A 46 4.25 -7.17 -9.26
CA TYR A 46 4.59 -8.42 -8.56
C TYR A 46 3.46 -9.46 -8.58
N GLY A 47 2.29 -9.14 -9.14
CA GLY A 47 1.20 -10.09 -9.32
C GLY A 47 0.49 -10.52 -8.03
N VAL A 48 0.76 -9.85 -6.90
CA VAL A 48 0.12 -10.14 -5.61
C VAL A 48 -1.34 -9.73 -5.65
N ASP A 49 -2.25 -10.68 -5.41
CA ASP A 49 -3.68 -10.37 -5.38
C ASP A 49 -4.07 -9.67 -4.07
N LEU A 50 -4.15 -8.34 -4.15
CA LEU A 50 -4.68 -7.49 -3.09
C LEU A 50 -6.16 -7.14 -3.29
N GLY A 51 -6.79 -7.56 -4.40
CA GLY A 51 -8.18 -7.23 -4.71
C GLY A 51 -8.41 -5.87 -5.38
N TYR A 52 -7.37 -5.23 -5.91
CA TYR A 52 -7.43 -3.93 -6.61
C TYR A 52 -7.12 -4.03 -8.12
N ARG A 53 -7.02 -5.23 -8.72
CA ARG A 53 -6.53 -5.39 -10.12
C ARG A 53 -7.48 -4.78 -11.15
N GLY A 54 -8.76 -4.69 -10.80
CA GLY A 54 -9.78 -4.02 -11.61
C GLY A 54 -10.04 -2.56 -11.21
N CYS A 55 -9.28 -2.02 -10.25
CA CYS A 55 -9.51 -0.64 -9.83
C CYS A 55 -9.07 0.36 -10.89
N ARG A 56 -9.78 1.49 -10.93
CA ARG A 56 -9.42 2.59 -11.83
C ARG A 56 -8.25 3.37 -11.24
N TRP A 57 -7.04 3.00 -11.63
CA TRP A 57 -5.82 3.71 -11.26
C TRP A 57 -5.68 5.01 -12.05
N GLU A 58 -5.44 6.11 -11.35
CA GLU A 58 -5.20 7.44 -11.91
C GLU A 58 -3.80 7.92 -11.52
N LEU A 59 -3.13 8.67 -12.41
CA LEU A 59 -1.80 9.20 -12.12
C LEU A 59 -1.90 10.61 -11.52
N TYR A 60 -1.35 10.78 -10.32
CA TYR A 60 -1.25 12.07 -9.62
C TYR A 60 0.21 12.52 -9.50
N ALA A 61 0.41 13.78 -9.08
CA ALA A 61 1.73 14.36 -8.82
C ALA A 61 2.55 13.60 -7.75
N THR A 62 1.93 12.65 -7.06
CA THR A 62 2.53 11.87 -5.97
C THR A 62 2.49 10.36 -6.25
N GLY A 63 2.22 9.96 -7.50
CA GLY A 63 2.19 8.56 -7.94
C GLY A 63 0.78 8.08 -8.31
N PRO A 64 0.61 6.77 -8.57
CA PRO A 64 -0.69 6.17 -8.83
C PRO A 64 -1.62 6.34 -7.64
N PHE A 65 -2.90 6.56 -7.94
CA PHE A 65 -3.98 6.72 -6.97
C PHE A 65 -5.16 5.82 -7.35
N CYS A 66 -5.85 5.28 -6.36
CA CYS A 66 -7.02 4.41 -6.54
C CYS A 66 -8.07 4.78 -5.49
N ARG A 67 -9.29 5.11 -5.94
CA ARG A 67 -10.38 5.55 -5.05
C ARG A 67 -10.85 4.44 -4.14
N GLU A 68 -10.93 3.22 -4.64
CA GLU A 68 -11.40 2.06 -3.88
C GLU A 68 -10.45 1.71 -2.74
N LEU A 69 -9.14 1.78 -3.00
CA LEU A 69 -8.11 1.64 -1.96
C LEU A 69 -8.23 2.73 -0.90
N GLU A 70 -8.50 3.96 -1.33
CA GLU A 70 -8.73 5.06 -0.40
C GLU A 70 -9.97 4.82 0.47
N THR A 71 -11.07 4.33 -0.12
CA THR A 71 -12.29 4.00 0.62
C THR A 71 -12.02 2.93 1.69
N ASP A 72 -11.37 1.82 1.35
CA ASP A 72 -11.08 0.77 2.33
C ASP A 72 -10.14 1.24 3.43
N LEU A 73 -9.18 2.11 3.10
CA LEU A 73 -8.30 2.72 4.10
C LEU A 73 -9.10 3.56 5.09
N TRP A 74 -10.05 4.37 4.61
CA TRP A 74 -10.93 5.14 5.49
C TRP A 74 -11.80 4.24 6.36
N GLU A 75 -12.33 3.14 5.83
CA GLU A 75 -13.08 2.16 6.63
C GLU A 75 -12.24 1.62 7.80
N LEU A 76 -10.95 1.31 7.57
CA LEU A 76 -10.05 0.86 8.62
C LEU A 76 -9.75 1.94 9.67
N ILE A 77 -9.66 3.21 9.23
CA ILE A 77 -9.41 4.35 10.13
C ILE A 77 -10.64 4.62 10.99
N GLU A 78 -11.83 4.68 10.38
CA GLU A 78 -13.11 4.88 11.06
C GLU A 78 -13.42 3.74 12.05
N ALA A 79 -13.08 2.50 11.68
CA ALA A 79 -13.19 1.34 12.56
C ALA A 79 -12.14 1.33 13.69
N GLY A 80 -11.23 2.31 13.74
CA GLY A 80 -10.18 2.42 14.75
C GLY A 80 -9.12 1.32 14.65
N ARG A 81 -8.98 0.68 13.49
CA ARG A 81 -8.01 -0.41 13.24
C ARG A 81 -6.68 0.11 12.68
N VAL A 82 -6.70 1.28 12.06
CA VAL A 82 -5.52 2.02 11.60
C VAL A 82 -5.56 3.42 12.20
N ARG A 83 -4.42 3.92 12.65
CA ARG A 83 -4.21 5.29 13.11
C ARG A 83 -3.33 6.03 12.12
N VAL A 84 -3.60 7.33 11.98
CA VAL A 84 -2.74 8.24 11.23
C VAL A 84 -1.79 8.92 12.22
N GLY A 85 -0.53 8.49 12.20
CA GLY A 85 0.55 9.04 13.01
C GLY A 85 1.09 10.36 12.46
N THR A 86 2.21 10.79 13.02
CA THR A 86 2.90 12.01 12.61
C THR A 86 3.29 11.95 11.13
N ARG A 87 3.12 13.06 10.41
CA ARG A 87 3.40 13.18 8.96
C ARG A 87 2.55 12.26 8.06
N GLY A 88 1.41 11.77 8.54
CA GLY A 88 0.50 10.97 7.72
C GLY A 88 0.89 9.50 7.58
N VAL A 89 1.80 9.03 8.43
CA VAL A 89 2.21 7.62 8.49
C VAL A 89 1.08 6.77 9.03
N LEU A 90 0.77 5.67 8.35
CA LEU A 90 -0.28 4.74 8.73
C LEU A 90 0.27 3.68 9.69
N GLU A 91 -0.41 3.48 10.82
CA GLU A 91 0.00 2.56 11.87
C GLU A 91 -1.19 1.67 12.29
N PRO A 92 -1.03 0.34 12.41
CA PRO A 92 -2.08 -0.49 12.98
C PRO A 92 -2.38 -0.08 14.44
N ALA A 93 -3.66 -0.03 14.81
CA ALA A 93 -4.09 0.49 16.10
C ALA A 93 -3.90 -0.49 17.28
N GLU A 94 -3.78 -1.78 16.98
CA GLU A 94 -3.43 -2.81 17.97
C GLU A 94 -2.09 -2.43 18.61
N LEU A 95 -2.13 -2.05 19.90
CA LEU A 95 -1.07 -1.39 20.69
C LEU A 95 0.29 -2.11 20.71
N THR A 96 0.40 -3.29 20.10
CA THR A 96 1.54 -4.21 20.20
C THR A 96 2.18 -4.58 18.85
N ALA A 97 1.52 -4.36 17.71
CA ALA A 97 2.04 -4.77 16.41
C ALA A 97 2.74 -3.60 15.70
N ARG A 98 4.05 -3.42 15.94
CA ARG A 98 4.84 -2.50 15.09
C ARG A 98 5.05 -3.10 13.70
N PRO A 99 4.92 -2.31 12.63
CA PRO A 99 5.26 -2.79 11.29
C PRO A 99 6.69 -3.30 11.24
N ARG A 100 6.91 -4.39 10.51
CA ARG A 100 8.21 -5.06 10.41
C ARG A 100 9.23 -4.25 9.61
N ALA A 101 8.78 -3.37 8.73
CA ALA A 101 9.64 -2.55 7.88
C ALA A 101 9.06 -1.16 7.65
N GLU A 102 9.95 -0.17 7.56
CA GLU A 102 9.61 1.18 7.13
C GLU A 102 10.06 1.36 5.68
N ILE A 103 9.16 1.84 4.81
CA ILE A 103 9.49 2.11 3.41
C ILE A 103 9.66 3.60 3.21
N ASN A 104 10.75 3.99 2.56
CA ASN A 104 10.92 5.35 2.05
C ASN A 104 9.93 5.58 0.88
N GLY A 105 8.86 6.33 1.17
CA GLY A 105 7.78 6.62 0.21
C GLY A 105 8.26 7.26 -1.09
N ALA A 106 9.27 8.14 -1.06
CA ALA A 106 9.72 8.86 -2.25
C ALA A 106 10.29 7.95 -3.35
N ARG A 107 11.03 6.90 -2.97
CA ARG A 107 11.57 5.94 -3.95
C ARG A 107 10.45 5.10 -4.56
N LEU A 108 9.56 4.61 -3.71
CA LEU A 108 8.43 3.78 -4.09
C LEU A 108 7.49 4.52 -5.07
N ILE A 109 7.19 5.78 -4.77
CA ILE A 109 6.38 6.66 -5.61
C ILE A 109 7.01 6.82 -7.01
N ARG A 110 8.32 7.11 -7.07
CA ARG A 110 9.01 7.26 -8.36
C ARG A 110 8.98 5.99 -9.20
N GLU A 111 9.14 4.83 -8.57
CA GLU A 111 9.11 3.54 -9.25
C GLU A 111 7.71 3.23 -9.78
N ALA A 112 6.69 3.36 -8.93
CA ALA A 112 5.29 3.15 -9.32
C ALA A 112 4.87 4.08 -10.46
N TRP A 113 5.25 5.37 -10.37
CA TRP A 113 5.01 6.36 -11.42
C TRP A 113 5.65 5.94 -12.74
N SER A 114 6.95 5.64 -12.75
CA SER A 114 7.68 5.29 -13.97
C SER A 114 7.04 4.10 -14.69
N ILE A 115 6.60 3.11 -13.93
CA ILE A 115 5.96 1.90 -14.49
C ILE A 115 4.58 2.21 -15.03
N PHE A 116 3.79 3.04 -14.34
CA PHE A 116 2.49 3.46 -14.82
C PHE A 116 2.61 4.16 -16.17
N LEU A 117 3.51 5.14 -16.30
CA LEU A 117 3.75 5.85 -17.55
C LEU A 117 4.17 4.91 -18.69
N ALA A 118 5.07 3.96 -18.42
CA ALA A 118 5.56 3.02 -19.42
C ALA A 118 4.47 2.06 -19.95
N ARG A 119 3.36 1.89 -19.23
CA ARG A 119 2.22 1.05 -19.64
C ARG A 119 1.08 1.82 -20.29
N ALA A 120 1.06 3.15 -20.12
CA ALA A 120 0.03 4.02 -20.66
C ALA A 120 0.34 4.53 -22.08
N GLY A 121 1.56 4.34 -22.56
CA GLY A 121 1.98 4.58 -23.95
C GLY A 121 2.20 3.29 -24.70
#